data_AF-A0A920MYB8-F1
#
_entry.id   AF-A0A920MYB8-F1
#
_cell.length_a   1.000
_cell.length_b   1.000
_cell.length_c   1.000
_cell.angle_alpha   90.00
_cell.angle_beta   90.00
_cell.angle_gamma   90.00
#
_symmetry.space_group_name_H-M   'P 1'
#
loop_
_entity.id
_entity.type
_entity.pdbx_description
1 polymer ?
#
loop_
_entity_poly.entity_id
_entity_poly.type
_entity_poly.pdbx_seq_one_letter_code
_entity_poly.pdbx_strand_id
1 'polypeptide(L)'
;MPPPPGQPDQPLRALVFDSKYDSYRGVIIYIRVMEGTIATGDMVKFMRDGGQHEVLQLGQFRPTMTVCDQLGPGQVGYLVTRIKELGGVRVGETVTGASQTADEPLPGYQEPQQMVFCGMYPTQATDFETLREELQN
;
A
#
# COMPACT_ATOMS: atom_id res chain seq x y z
N MET A 1 11.56 -0.51 25.17
CA MET A 1 10.64 -0.88 24.07
C MET A 1 11.07 -2.23 23.54
N PRO A 2 10.20 -3.25 23.51
CA PRO A 2 10.58 -4.57 23.00
C PRO A 2 10.88 -4.51 21.49
N PRO A 3 11.74 -5.40 20.96
CA PRO A 3 11.98 -5.49 19.52
C PRO A 3 10.67 -5.81 18.80
N PRO A 4 10.51 -5.36 17.54
CA PRO A 4 9.37 -5.76 16.73
C PRO A 4 9.27 -7.29 16.68
N PRO A 5 8.10 -7.88 16.98
CA PRO A 5 7.89 -9.31 16.82
C PRO A 5 7.90 -9.65 15.31
N GLY A 6 8.40 -10.84 14.98
CA GLY A 6 8.42 -11.36 13.61
C GLY A 6 9.66 -12.20 13.30
N GLN A 7 9.50 -13.20 12.44
CA GLN A 7 10.58 -14.09 12.01
C GLN A 7 10.87 -13.91 10.51
N PRO A 8 12.14 -13.78 10.09
CA PRO A 8 12.49 -13.58 8.67
C PRO A 8 12.13 -14.76 7.77
N ASP A 9 12.12 -15.98 8.30
CA ASP A 9 11.93 -17.22 7.52
C ASP A 9 10.46 -17.62 7.37
N GLN A 10 9.53 -16.84 7.95
CA GLN A 10 8.10 -17.06 7.80
C GLN A 10 7.60 -16.49 6.46
N PRO A 11 6.44 -16.94 5.95
CA PRO A 11 5.79 -16.31 4.81
C PRO A 11 5.65 -14.79 5.02
N LEU A 12 5.93 -14.01 3.98
CA LEU A 12 5.86 -12.55 4.05
C LEU A 12 4.46 -12.12 4.48
N ARG A 13 4.40 -11.29 5.52
CA ARG A 13 3.20 -10.52 5.88
C ARG A 13 3.59 -9.07 6.08
N ALA A 14 3.28 -8.24 5.10
CA ALA A 14 3.48 -6.79 5.17
C ALA A 14 2.14 -6.06 5.17
N LEU A 15 1.99 -5.11 6.09
CA LEU A 15 0.83 -4.24 6.21
C LEU A 15 0.99 -3.03 5.28
N VAL A 16 0.04 -2.82 4.38
CA VAL A 16 -0.11 -1.54 3.69
C VAL A 16 -0.76 -0.57 4.65
N PHE A 17 -0.11 0.54 4.99
CA PHE A 17 -0.70 1.54 5.89
C PHE A 17 -0.99 2.88 5.21
N ASP A 18 -0.42 3.11 4.03
CA ASP A 18 -0.64 4.31 3.23
C ASP A 18 -0.17 4.08 1.78
N SER A 19 -0.62 4.91 0.85
CA SER A 19 -0.21 4.87 -0.55
C SER A 19 -0.24 6.27 -1.17
N LYS A 20 0.66 6.50 -2.14
CA LYS A 20 0.80 7.80 -2.81
C LYS A 20 1.01 7.59 -4.30
N TYR A 21 0.24 8.32 -5.12
CA TYR A 21 0.48 8.38 -6.55
C TYR A 21 1.67 9.30 -6.89
N ASP A 22 2.55 8.83 -7.76
CA ASP A 22 3.67 9.55 -8.34
C ASP A 22 3.57 9.47 -9.87
N SER A 23 3.61 10.61 -10.55
CA SER A 23 3.40 10.70 -12.01
C SER A 23 4.43 9.95 -12.85
N TYR A 24 5.61 9.65 -12.29
CA TYR A 24 6.69 8.94 -12.98
C TYR A 24 6.81 7.49 -12.54
N ARG A 25 6.54 7.20 -11.27
CA ARG A 25 6.75 5.88 -10.66
C ARG A 25 5.47 5.07 -10.48
N GLY A 26 4.30 5.67 -10.71
CA GLY A 26 3.01 5.05 -10.45
C GLY A 26 2.65 5.10 -8.96
N VAL A 27 1.93 4.09 -8.48
CA VAL A 27 1.53 4.01 -7.07
C VAL A 27 2.71 3.55 -6.20
N ILE A 28 3.14 4.41 -5.28
CA ILE A 28 4.09 4.10 -4.23
C ILE A 28 3.31 3.63 -3.01
N ILE A 29 3.62 2.43 -2.51
CA ILE A 29 2.86 1.78 -1.44
C ILE A 29 3.73 1.76 -0.19
N TYR A 30 3.24 2.31 0.91
CA TYR A 30 3.96 2.32 2.17
C TYR A 30 3.59 1.10 2.98
N ILE A 31 4.62 0.34 3.35
CA ILE A 31 4.47 -0.96 4.00
C ILE A 31 5.26 -1.07 5.29
N ARG A 32 4.72 -1.85 6.21
CA ARG A 32 5.43 -2.34 7.38
C ARG A 32 5.49 -3.86 7.34
N VAL A 33 6.69 -4.41 7.36
CA VAL A 33 6.88 -5.87 7.39
C VAL A 33 6.65 -6.35 8.82
N MET A 34 5.70 -7.27 9.00
CA MET A 34 5.42 -7.90 10.29
C MET A 34 6.13 -9.25 10.39
N GLU A 35 6.11 -10.04 9.33
CA GLU A 35 6.76 -11.35 9.23
C GLU A 35 7.38 -11.54 7.84
N GLY A 36 8.37 -12.43 7.75
CA GLY A 36 9.06 -12.73 6.51
C GLY A 36 9.96 -11.60 6.02
N THR A 37 10.41 -11.72 4.78
CA THR A 37 11.18 -10.68 4.10
C THR A 37 10.67 -10.44 2.69
N ILE A 38 10.92 -9.25 2.16
CA ILE A 38 10.59 -8.84 0.80
C ILE A 38 11.81 -8.19 0.18
N ALA A 39 12.12 -8.56 -1.06
CA ALA A 39 13.22 -8.01 -1.84
C ALA A 39 12.74 -7.40 -3.16
N THR A 40 13.58 -6.57 -3.76
CA THR A 40 13.34 -6.08 -5.13
C THR A 40 13.40 -7.25 -6.12
N GLY A 41 12.45 -7.33 -7.05
CA GLY A 41 12.27 -8.43 -8.00
C GLY A 41 11.33 -9.54 -7.50
N ASP A 42 10.93 -9.53 -6.23
CA ASP A 42 9.99 -10.51 -5.72
C ASP A 42 8.60 -10.34 -6.35
N MET A 43 7.94 -11.47 -6.59
CA MET A 43 6.52 -11.49 -6.92
C MET A 43 5.71 -11.48 -5.62
N VAL A 44 4.92 -10.43 -5.42
CA VAL A 44 4.04 -10.27 -4.26
C VAL A 44 2.57 -10.37 -4.65
N LYS A 45 1.74 -10.80 -3.72
CA LYS A 45 0.29 -10.91 -3.84
C LYS A 45 -0.37 -10.01 -2.80
N PHE A 46 -1.34 -9.23 -3.25
CA PHE A 46 -2.24 -8.49 -2.37
C PHE A 46 -3.34 -9.45 -1.96
N MET A 47 -3.44 -9.79 -0.67
CA MET A 47 -4.28 -10.90 -0.23
C MET A 47 -5.78 -10.65 -0.43
N ARG A 48 -6.21 -9.38 -0.38
CA ARG A 48 -7.62 -9.01 -0.50
C ARG A 48 -8.04 -8.82 -1.95
N ASP A 49 -7.26 -8.07 -2.74
CA ASP A 49 -7.51 -7.93 -4.18
C ASP A 49 -7.23 -9.22 -4.97
N GLY A 50 -6.23 -9.99 -4.54
CA GLY A 50 -5.76 -11.20 -5.21
C GLY A 50 -4.74 -10.94 -6.31
N GLY A 51 -4.54 -9.68 -6.73
CA GLY A 51 -3.56 -9.26 -7.72
C GLY A 51 -2.13 -9.63 -7.34
N GLN A 52 -1.36 -10.09 -8.34
CA GLN A 52 0.07 -10.39 -8.22
C GLN A 52 0.89 -9.38 -8.99
N HIS A 53 1.93 -8.86 -8.35
CA HIS A 53 2.77 -7.81 -8.90
C HIS A 53 4.24 -8.03 -8.55
N GLU A 54 5.10 -7.66 -9.48
CA GLU A 54 6.55 -7.62 -9.29
C GLU A 54 6.93 -6.36 -8.50
N VAL A 55 7.78 -6.52 -7.49
CA VAL A 55 8.40 -5.41 -6.75
C VAL A 55 9.49 -4.80 -7.63
N LEU A 56 9.19 -3.68 -8.28
CA LEU A 56 10.13 -2.99 -9.16
C LEU A 56 11.20 -2.24 -8.37
N GLN A 57 10.82 -1.71 -7.21
CA GLN A 57 11.72 -0.99 -6.33
C GLN A 57 11.24 -1.10 -4.89
N LEU A 58 12.19 -1.23 -3.97
CA LEU A 58 11.97 -1.23 -2.54
C LEU A 58 12.85 -0.14 -1.89
N GLY A 59 12.41 0.43 -0.79
CA GLY A 59 13.22 1.43 -0.08
C GLY A 59 12.72 1.75 1.32
N GLN A 60 13.53 2.50 2.05
CA GLN A 60 13.20 3.06 3.37
C GLN A 60 13.24 4.58 3.32
N PHE A 61 12.56 5.22 4.27
CA PHE A 61 12.68 6.65 4.48
C PHE A 61 13.84 6.94 5.44
N ARG A 62 14.87 7.62 4.93
CA ARG A 62 16.01 8.11 5.69
C ARG A 62 16.31 9.56 5.34
N PRO A 63 15.82 10.50 6.15
CA PRO A 63 14.72 11.45 5.83
C PRO A 63 14.15 11.51 4.40
N THR A 64 14.95 11.22 3.37
CA THR A 64 14.53 11.07 1.97
C THR A 64 14.33 9.60 1.61
N MET A 65 13.62 9.33 0.51
CA MET A 65 13.50 7.98 -0.03
C MET A 65 14.89 7.43 -0.40
N THR A 66 15.27 6.32 0.22
CA THR A 66 16.54 5.63 -0.04
C THR A 66 16.23 4.20 -0.44
N VAL A 67 16.67 3.80 -1.64
CA VAL A 67 16.47 2.44 -2.17
C VAL A 67 17.21 1.45 -1.28
N CYS A 68 16.61 0.29 -1.05
CA CYS A 68 17.24 -0.84 -0.38
C CYS A 68 16.85 -2.15 -1.06
N ASP A 69 17.72 -3.15 -0.98
CA ASP A 69 17.51 -4.41 -1.68
C ASP A 69 16.44 -5.28 -1.00
N GLN A 70 16.29 -5.16 0.32
CA GLN A 70 15.41 -6.01 1.13
C GLN A 70 14.83 -5.27 2.35
N LEU A 71 13.60 -5.62 2.72
CA LEU A 71 12.99 -5.29 4.01
C LEU A 71 12.64 -6.58 4.76
N GLY A 72 12.92 -6.61 6.06
CA GLY A 72 12.60 -7.71 6.96
C GLY A 72 11.71 -7.29 8.13
N PRO A 73 11.44 -8.22 9.07
CA PRO A 73 10.45 -8.01 10.12
C PRO A 73 10.73 -6.77 10.96
N GLY A 74 9.68 -5.98 11.21
CA GLY A 74 9.74 -4.73 11.95
C GLY A 74 10.19 -3.52 11.14
N GLN A 75 10.73 -3.70 9.93
CA GLN A 75 11.14 -2.58 9.08
C GLN A 75 9.94 -1.94 8.38
N VAL A 76 10.04 -0.63 8.20
CA VAL A 76 9.04 0.21 7.53
C VAL A 76 9.69 0.82 6.31
N GLY A 77 8.97 0.82 5.19
CA GLY A 77 9.48 1.32 3.94
C GLY A 77 8.39 1.52 2.91
N TYR A 78 8.80 1.53 1.65
CA TYR A 78 7.91 1.64 0.52
C TYR A 78 8.30 0.62 -0.55
N LEU A 79 7.31 0.21 -1.32
CA LEU A 79 7.50 -0.58 -2.54
C LEU A 79 6.80 0.10 -3.71
N VAL A 80 7.35 -0.10 -4.91
CA VAL A 80 6.80 0.37 -6.18
C VAL A 80 6.51 -0.84 -7.05
N THR A 81 5.32 -0.90 -7.61
CA THR A 81 4.84 -1.97 -8.50
C THR A 81 4.28 -1.36 -9.79
N ARG A 82 3.93 -2.19 -10.79
CA ARG A 82 3.27 -1.75 -12.03
C ARG A 82 1.76 -1.43 -11.86
N ILE A 83 1.29 -1.19 -10.63
CA ILE A 83 -0.12 -0.89 -10.40
C ILE A 83 -0.43 0.51 -10.96
N LYS A 84 -1.37 0.57 -11.91
CA LYS A 84 -1.75 1.81 -12.62
C LYS A 84 -2.78 2.65 -11.87
N GLU A 85 -3.62 2.01 -11.05
CA GLU A 85 -4.74 2.65 -10.36
C GLU A 85 -4.69 2.41 -8.85
N LEU A 86 -4.89 3.48 -8.06
CA LEU A 86 -4.93 3.42 -6.59
C LEU A 86 -6.00 2.46 -6.06
N GLY A 87 -7.07 2.20 -6.82
CA GLY A 87 -8.17 1.33 -6.40
C GLY A 87 -7.76 -0.13 -6.10
N GLY A 88 -6.64 -0.59 -6.67
CA GLY A 88 -6.10 -1.94 -6.45
C GLY A 88 -5.24 -2.09 -5.18
N VAL A 89 -5.01 -1.01 -4.43
CA VAL A 89 -4.21 -1.05 -3.18
C VAL A 89 -4.96 -0.30 -2.10
N ARG A 90 -5.41 -1.03 -1.08
CA ARG A 90 -6.15 -0.42 0.04
C ARG A 90 -5.26 -0.29 1.26
N VAL A 91 -5.43 0.81 2.00
CA VAL A 91 -4.89 0.92 3.37
C VAL A 91 -5.40 -0.29 4.16
N GLY A 92 -4.59 -0.82 5.07
CA GLY A 92 -4.87 -2.03 5.85
C GLY A 92 -4.85 -3.35 5.07
N GLU A 93 -4.50 -3.34 3.79
CA GLU A 93 -4.28 -4.57 3.03
C GLU A 93 -3.02 -5.32 3.49
N THR A 94 -3.00 -6.63 3.28
CA THR A 94 -1.83 -7.48 3.54
C THR A 94 -1.17 -7.88 2.24
N VAL A 95 0.12 -7.62 2.14
CA VAL A 95 1.00 -8.07 1.05
C VAL A 95 1.77 -9.30 1.52
N THR A 96 1.76 -10.34 0.70
CA THR A 96 2.47 -11.60 0.92
C THR A 96 3.29 -12.00 -0.31
N GLY A 97 4.21 -12.95 -0.17
CA GLY A 97 4.90 -13.56 -1.32
C GLY A 97 3.92 -14.35 -2.20
N ALA A 98 4.10 -14.30 -3.52
CA ALA A 98 3.25 -15.03 -4.47
C ALA A 98 3.56 -16.53 -4.50
N SER A 99 4.83 -16.92 -4.33
CA SER A 99 5.27 -18.32 -4.28
C SER A 99 5.00 -18.98 -2.92
N GLN A 100 5.18 -18.22 -1.84
CA GLN A 100 4.90 -18.63 -0.46
C GLN A 100 3.89 -17.66 0.14
N THR A 101 2.61 -17.91 -0.16
CA THR A 101 1.49 -17.10 0.34
C THR A 101 1.24 -17.41 1.81
N ALA A 102 1.09 -16.38 2.64
CA ALA A 102 0.64 -16.52 4.02
C ALA A 102 -0.80 -17.05 4.06
N ASP A 103 -1.09 -17.91 5.04
CA ASP A 103 -2.41 -18.57 5.16
C ASP A 103 -3.52 -17.57 5.50
N GLU A 104 -3.21 -16.59 6.35
CA GLU A 104 -4.17 -15.59 6.84
C GLU A 104 -3.64 -14.16 6.67
N PRO A 105 -4.49 -13.20 6.27
CA PRO A 105 -4.14 -11.79 6.24
C PRO A 105 -3.97 -11.24 7.66
N LEU A 106 -3.28 -10.11 7.78
CA LEU A 106 -3.17 -9.42 9.07
C LEU A 106 -4.57 -8.98 9.57
N PRO A 107 -4.86 -9.17 10.86
CA PRO A 107 -6.12 -8.72 11.43
C PRO A 107 -6.15 -7.19 11.52
N GLY A 108 -7.34 -6.60 11.39
CA GLY A 108 -7.58 -5.22 11.84
C GLY A 108 -7.83 -4.17 10.76
N TYR A 109 -7.96 -4.54 9.47
CA TYR A 109 -8.50 -3.58 8.52
C TYR A 109 -10.03 -3.57 8.52
N GLN A 110 -10.58 -2.42 8.86
CA GLN A 110 -11.99 -2.08 8.63
C GLN A 110 -12.03 -1.06 7.50
N GLU A 111 -12.91 -1.25 6.52
CA GLU A 111 -13.11 -0.24 5.48
C GLU A 111 -13.46 1.11 6.13
N PRO A 112 -12.86 2.22 5.69
CA PRO A 112 -13.19 3.54 6.22
C PRO A 112 -14.67 3.81 5.96
N GLN A 113 -15.47 3.69 7.01
CA GLN A 113 -16.89 3.97 6.96
C GLN A 113 -17.07 5.49 6.93
N GLN A 114 -17.72 6.01 5.89
CA GLN A 114 -18.05 7.43 5.80
C GLN A 114 -19.04 7.77 6.93
N MET A 115 -18.55 8.48 7.96
CA MET A 115 -19.36 8.82 9.13
C MET A 115 -20.08 10.18 9.01
N VAL A 116 -19.64 11.04 8.07
CA VAL A 116 -20.17 12.39 7.87
C VAL A 116 -20.37 12.63 6.39
N PHE A 117 -21.57 13.08 6.03
CA PHE A 117 -21.92 13.52 4.68
C PHE A 117 -22.21 15.02 4.70
N CYS A 118 -21.70 15.74 3.71
CA CYS A 118 -22.07 17.13 3.46
C CYS A 118 -22.47 17.31 2.00
N GLY A 119 -23.54 18.09 1.76
CA GLY A 119 -23.96 18.45 0.41
C GLY A 119 -23.15 19.64 -0.07
N MET A 120 -22.40 19.48 -1.16
CA MET A 120 -21.69 20.56 -1.82
C MET A 120 -22.47 21.00 -3.05
N TYR A 121 -22.75 22.30 -3.14
CA TYR A 121 -23.43 22.92 -4.27
C TYR A 121 -22.63 24.13 -4.73
N PRO A 122 -22.43 24.31 -6.04
CA PRO A 122 -21.74 25.48 -6.55
C PRO A 122 -22.62 26.73 -6.33
N THR A 123 -21.98 27.88 -6.15
CA THR A 123 -22.70 29.15 -5.96
C THR A 123 -23.42 29.59 -7.24
N GLN A 124 -22.91 29.20 -8.42
CA GLN A 124 -23.50 29.44 -9.73
C GLN A 124 -23.88 28.11 -10.39
N ALA A 125 -25.02 28.07 -11.09
CA ALA A 125 -25.46 26.86 -11.80
C ALA A 125 -24.51 26.44 -12.94
N THR A 126 -23.74 27.39 -13.49
CA THR A 126 -22.74 27.14 -14.55
C THR A 126 -21.55 26.32 -14.08
N ASP A 127 -21.27 26.32 -12.78
CA ASP A 127 -20.04 25.73 -12.22
C ASP A 127 -20.27 24.29 -11.75
N PHE A 128 -21.44 23.71 -12.06
CA PHE A 128 -21.78 22.34 -11.67
C PHE A 128 -20.85 21.30 -12.28
N GLU A 129 -20.56 21.41 -13.58
CA GLU A 129 -19.64 20.48 -14.24
C GLU A 129 -18.21 20.65 -13.71
N THR A 130 -17.77 21.89 -13.44
CA THR A 130 -16.47 22.17 -12.83
C THR A 130 -16.36 21.56 -11.43
N LEU A 131 -17.35 21.77 -10.56
CA LEU A 131 -17.36 21.15 -9.22
C LEU A 131 -17.31 19.62 -9.31
N ARG A 132 -18.03 19.04 -10.27
CA ARG A 132 -18.04 17.59 -10.49
C ARG A 132 -16.68 17.07 -10.92
N GLU A 133 -16.00 17.75 -11.85
CA GLU A 133 -14.66 17.36 -12.32
C GLU A 133 -13.61 17.48 -11.20
N GLU A 134 -13.63 18.56 -10.42
CA GLU A 134 -12.70 18.77 -9.31
C GLU A 134 -12.87 17.76 -8.18
N LEU A 135 -14.09 17.24 -7.94
CA LEU A 135 -14.32 16.17 -6.96
C LEU A 135 -13.82 14.79 -7.42
N GLN A 136 -13.51 14.63 -8.71
CA GLN A 136 -13.05 13.35 -9.29
C GLN A 136 -11.52 13.26 -9.41
N ASN A 137 -10.81 14.39 -9.36
CA ASN A 137 -9.34 14.47 -9.47
C ASN A 137 -8.65 14.38 -8.10
#